data_AF-A0A969VUL6-F1
#
_entry.id   AF-A0A969VUL6-F1
#
_cell.length_a   1.000
_cell.length_b   1.000
_cell.length_c   1.000
_cell.angle_alpha   90.00
_cell.angle_beta   90.00
_cell.angle_gamma   90.00
#
_symmetry.space_group_name_H-M   'P 1'
#
loop_
_entity.id
_entity.type
_entity.pdbx_description
1 polymer ?
#
loop_
_entity_poly.entity_id
_entity_poly.type
_entity_poly.pdbx_seq_one_letter_code
_entity_poly.pdbx_strand_id
1 'polypeptide(L)'
;FVDKAFNAIWVDSLNMNDDEVFLKFIKGQDINSDLFSLKYNDPIIKNELIKRTNESFTKGVFGVPTFIVNGKLFWGQDRIEFVIQEAKK
;
A
#
# COMPACT_ATOMS: atom_id res chain seq x y z
N PHE A 1 6.80 -1.52 -8.21
CA PHE A 1 5.75 -0.49 -8.09
C PHE A 1 5.81 0.21 -6.74
N VAL A 2 5.53 -0.50 -5.62
CA VAL A 2 5.38 0.09 -4.28
C VAL A 2 6.58 0.96 -3.86
N ASP A 3 7.82 0.44 -3.92
CA ASP A 3 9.02 1.22 -3.53
C ASP A 3 9.18 2.50 -4.36
N LYS A 4 8.92 2.40 -5.67
CA LYS A 4 8.98 3.54 -6.58
C LYS A 4 7.88 4.57 -6.28
N ALA A 5 6.69 4.12 -5.88
CA ALA A 5 5.60 5.01 -5.45
C ALA A 5 5.92 5.70 -4.12
N PHE A 6 6.54 4.99 -3.16
CA PHE A 6 7.03 5.60 -1.93
C PHE A 6 8.08 6.68 -2.21
N ASN A 7 9.07 6.40 -3.07
CA ASN A 7 10.07 7.41 -3.47
C ASN A 7 9.41 8.60 -4.16
N ALA A 8 8.49 8.37 -5.10
CA ALA A 8 7.79 9.46 -5.79
C ALA A 8 7.07 10.41 -4.81
N ILE A 9 6.40 9.86 -3.79
CA ILE A 9 5.65 10.65 -2.81
C ILE A 9 6.60 11.33 -1.81
N TRP A 10 7.52 10.57 -1.22
CA TRP A 10 8.26 10.97 -0.01
C TRP A 10 9.67 11.47 -0.25
N VAL A 11 10.29 11.14 -1.39
CA VAL A 11 11.63 11.61 -1.79
C VAL A 11 11.50 12.69 -2.83
N ASP A 12 10.75 12.42 -3.91
CA ASP A 12 10.63 13.32 -5.07
C ASP A 12 9.50 14.36 -4.89
N SER A 13 8.71 14.25 -3.82
CA SER A 13 7.61 15.16 -3.48
C SER A 13 6.56 15.34 -4.60
N LEU A 14 6.33 14.30 -5.40
CA LEU A 14 5.30 14.32 -6.44
C LEU A 14 3.90 14.30 -5.82
N ASN A 15 3.02 15.17 -6.33
CA ASN A 15 1.61 15.14 -5.97
C ASN A 15 0.91 13.97 -6.67
N MET A 16 0.95 12.78 -6.06
CA MET A 16 0.33 11.57 -6.61
C MET A 16 -1.21 11.55 -6.52
N ASN A 17 -1.84 12.62 -6.02
CA ASN A 17 -3.30 12.82 -6.12
C ASN A 17 -3.73 13.50 -7.44
N ASP A 18 -2.77 14.05 -8.19
CA ASP A 18 -3.01 14.62 -9.51
C ASP A 18 -2.93 13.51 -10.57
N ASP A 19 -4.00 13.33 -11.35
CA ASP A 19 -4.09 12.26 -12.35
C ASP A 19 -3.02 12.37 -13.45
N GLU A 20 -2.62 13.57 -13.85
CA GLU A 20 -1.59 13.76 -14.88
C GLU A 20 -0.22 13.34 -14.33
N VAL A 21 0.11 13.77 -13.11
CA VAL A 21 1.35 13.39 -12.41
C VAL A 21 1.38 11.87 -12.19
N PHE A 22 0.27 11.30 -11.72
CA PHE A 22 0.15 9.87 -11.47
C PHE A 22 0.29 9.04 -12.74
N LEU A 23 -0.42 9.37 -13.82
CA LEU A 23 -0.34 8.63 -15.09
C LEU A 23 1.05 8.76 -15.73
N LYS A 24 1.69 9.93 -15.63
CA LYS A 24 3.09 10.11 -16.06
C LYS A 24 4.04 9.23 -15.25
N PHE A 25 3.86 9.16 -13.93
CA PHE A 25 4.63 8.24 -13.08
C PHE A 25 4.45 6.79 -13.52
N ILE A 26 3.21 6.33 -13.77
CA ILE A 26 2.89 4.97 -14.23
C ILE A 26 3.57 4.64 -15.57
N LYS A 27 3.56 5.56 -16.53
CA LYS A 27 4.24 5.37 -17.83
C LYS A 27 5.74 5.14 -17.72
N GLY A 28 6.38 5.66 -16.66
CA GLY A 28 7.80 5.44 -16.36
C GLY A 28 8.10 4.12 -15.64
N GLN A 29 7.08 3.31 -15.36
CA GLN A 29 7.23 2.03 -14.66
C GLN A 29 7.31 0.86 -15.64
N ASP A 30 7.85 -0.26 -15.16
CA ASP A 30 7.81 -1.54 -15.86
C ASP A 30 6.43 -2.21 -15.63
N ILE A 31 5.38 -1.53 -16.08
CA ILE A 31 3.97 -1.93 -15.96
C ILE A 31 3.28 -1.52 -17.25
N ASN A 32 2.31 -2.32 -17.72
CA ASN A 32 1.47 -1.92 -18.84
C ASN A 32 0.60 -0.71 -18.44
N SER A 33 1.03 0.49 -18.85
CA SER A 33 0.38 1.75 -18.49
C SER A 33 -1.02 1.88 -19.05
N ASP A 34 -1.29 1.30 -20.22
CA ASP A 34 -2.59 1.39 -20.88
C ASP A 34 -3.62 0.53 -20.13
N LEU A 35 -3.24 -0.71 -19.80
CA LEU A 35 -4.07 -1.57 -18.96
C LEU A 35 -4.29 -0.97 -17.58
N PHE A 36 -3.26 -0.37 -16.98
CA PHE A 36 -3.36 0.28 -15.68
C PHE A 36 -4.35 1.45 -15.70
N SER A 37 -4.25 2.31 -16.71
CA SER A 37 -5.12 3.49 -16.89
C SER A 37 -6.60 3.10 -17.04
N LEU A 38 -6.88 1.96 -17.68
CA LEU A 38 -8.24 1.42 -17.79
C LEU A 38 -8.78 0.85 -16.46
N LYS A 39 -7.89 0.42 -15.56
CA LYS A 39 -8.24 -0.36 -14.37
C LYS A 39 -8.16 0.38 -13.06
N TYR A 40 -7.32 1.41 -12.90
CA TYR A 40 -7.11 2.04 -11.58
C TYR A 40 -8.38 2.70 -11.00
N ASN A 41 -9.34 3.05 -11.86
CA ASN A 41 -10.66 3.57 -11.47
C ASN A 41 -11.81 2.54 -11.54
N ASP A 42 -11.52 1.27 -11.85
CA ASP A 42 -12.50 0.19 -11.96
C ASP A 42 -13.24 0.01 -10.61
N PRO A 43 -14.59 0.10 -10.59
CA PRO A 43 -15.38 -0.07 -9.37
C PRO A 43 -15.12 -1.39 -8.64
N ILE A 44 -14.81 -2.47 -9.38
CA ILE A 44 -14.50 -3.78 -8.77
C ILE A 44 -13.22 -3.69 -7.95
N ILE A 45 -12.19 -3.01 -8.48
CA ILE A 45 -10.90 -2.83 -7.78
C ILE A 45 -11.07 -1.91 -6.57
N LYS A 46 -11.85 -0.83 -6.71
CA LYS A 46 -12.14 0.08 -5.58
C LYS A 46 -12.91 -0.62 -4.45
N ASN A 47 -13.91 -1.42 -4.80
CA ASN A 47 -14.68 -2.18 -3.81
C ASN A 47 -13.82 -3.23 -3.09
N GLU A 48 -12.91 -3.88 -3.82
CA GLU A 48 -11.96 -4.82 -3.21
C GLU A 48 -11.00 -4.12 -2.24
N LEU A 49 -10.52 -2.91 -2.56
CA LEU A 49 -9.71 -2.09 -1.65
C LEU A 49 -10.47 -1.73 -0.36
N ILE A 50 -11.74 -1.30 -0.48
CA ILE A 50 -12.61 -1.01 0.66
C ILE A 50 -12.79 -2.26 1.52
N LYS A 51 -13.09 -3.40 0.90
CA LYS A 51 -13.28 -4.68 1.59
C LYS A 51 -12.04 -5.07 2.38
N ARG A 52 -10.84 -5.04 1.78
CA ARG A 52 -9.57 -5.37 2.46
C ARG A 52 -9.26 -4.43 3.63
N THR A 53 -9.62 -3.15 3.49
CA THR A 53 -9.47 -2.16 4.57
C THR A 53 -10.39 -2.49 5.73
N ASN A 54 -11.66 -2.82 5.46
CA ASN A 54 -12.62 -3.25 6.48
C ASN A 54 -12.22 -4.57 7.16
N GLU A 55 -11.71 -5.55 6.40
CA GLU A 55 -11.18 -6.80 6.95
C GLU A 55 -9.96 -6.58 7.86
N SER A 56 -9.15 -5.55 7.58
CA SER A 56 -8.04 -5.18 8.46
C SER A 56 -8.56 -4.54 9.75
N PHE A 57 -9.56 -3.67 9.64
CA PHE A 57 -10.22 -3.05 10.79
C PHE A 57 -10.85 -4.10 11.72
N THR A 58 -11.55 -5.12 11.19
CA THR A 58 -12.14 -6.19 12.02
C THR A 58 -11.08 -7.05 12.73
N LYS A 59 -9.84 -7.05 12.25
CA LYS A 59 -8.68 -7.69 12.91
C LYS A 59 -8.00 -6.79 13.96
N GLY A 60 -8.56 -5.61 14.24
CA GLY A 60 -8.02 -4.66 15.22
C GLY A 60 -6.91 -3.76 14.68
N VAL A 61 -6.70 -3.70 13.35
CA VAL A 61 -5.76 -2.74 12.74
C VAL A 61 -6.34 -1.34 12.83
N PHE A 62 -5.62 -0.43 13.48
CA PHE A 62 -6.04 0.97 13.67
C PHE A 62 -5.07 2.00 13.04
N GLY A 63 -3.96 1.56 12.48
CA GLY A 63 -2.95 2.43 11.87
C GLY A 63 -1.97 1.67 10.98
N VAL A 64 -1.11 2.40 10.29
CA VAL A 64 -0.07 1.83 9.43
C VAL A 64 1.33 2.39 9.78
N PRO A 65 2.40 1.59 9.63
CA PRO A 65 2.38 0.16 9.34
C PRO A 65 1.91 -0.66 10.57
N THR A 66 1.12 -1.71 10.31
CA THR A 66 0.75 -2.73 11.29
C THR A 66 1.11 -4.10 10.73
N PHE A 67 1.69 -4.95 11.56
CA PHE A 67 2.08 -6.31 11.23
C PHE A 67 1.29 -7.28 12.10
N ILE A 68 0.79 -8.37 11.50
CA ILE A 68 0.14 -9.46 12.22
C ILE A 68 0.95 -10.73 11.98
N VAL A 69 1.55 -11.28 13.03
CA VAL A 69 2.40 -12.48 12.98
C VAL A 69 1.99 -13.43 14.09
N ASN A 70 1.77 -14.71 13.76
CA ASN A 70 1.32 -15.74 14.72
C ASN A 70 0.09 -15.30 15.55
N GLY A 71 -0.84 -14.57 14.92
CA GLY A 71 -2.03 -14.03 15.57
C GLY A 71 -1.81 -12.80 16.47
N LYS A 72 -0.57 -12.34 16.64
CA LYS A 72 -0.24 -11.13 17.40
C LYS A 72 -0.11 -9.91 16.51
N LEU A 73 -0.61 -8.77 16.99
CA LEU A 73 -0.59 -7.49 16.29
C LEU A 73 0.54 -6.60 16.83
N PHE A 74 1.32 -6.01 15.92
CA PHE A 74 2.39 -5.05 16.20
C PHE A 74 2.18 -3.79 15.35
N TRP A 75 2.06 -2.63 15.98
CA TRP A 75 1.85 -1.36 15.28
C TRP A 75 3.09 -0.47 15.41
N GLY A 76 3.52 0.11 14.28
CA GLY A 76 4.67 1.02 14.19
C GLY A 76 5.92 0.37 13.61
N GLN A 77 6.71 1.17 12.90
CA GLN A 77 8.00 0.73 12.32
C GLN A 77 9.04 0.40 13.42
N ASP A 78 8.94 1.07 14.57
CA ASP A 78 9.74 0.87 15.77
C ASP A 78 9.48 -0.51 16.43
N ARG A 79 8.51 -1.27 15.93
CA ARG A 79 8.20 -2.63 16.40
C ARG A 79 8.75 -3.75 15.52
N ILE A 80 9.48 -3.43 14.44
CA ILE A 80 9.92 -4.44 13.47
C ILE A 80 10.80 -5.54 14.08
N GLU A 81 11.62 -5.22 15.08
CA GLU A 81 12.44 -6.22 15.79
C GLU A 81 11.57 -7.26 16.51
N PHE A 82 10.48 -6.82 17.16
CA PHE A 82 9.54 -7.70 17.83
C PHE A 82 8.75 -8.56 16.84
N VAL A 83 8.40 -7.99 15.68
CA VAL A 83 7.76 -8.71 14.57
C VAL A 83 8.66 -9.86 14.09
N ILE A 84 9.96 -9.59 13.88
CA ILE A 84 10.93 -10.59 13.44
C ILE A 84 11.15 -11.66 14.52
N GLN A 85 11.22 -11.28 15.79
CA GLN A 85 11.35 -12.24 16.89
C GLN A 85 10.14 -13.17 16.99
N GLU A 86 8.93 -12.63 16.81
CA GLU A 86 7.71 -13.44 16.83
C GLU A 86 7.63 -14.39 15.63
N ALA A 87 8.05 -13.93 14.44
CA ALA A 87 8.03 -14.74 13.21
C ALA A 87 9.00 -15.95 13.24
N LYS A 88 9.99 -15.93 14.14
CA LYS A 88 10.98 -17.01 14.31
C LYS A 88 10.54 -18.10 15.30
N LYS A 89 9.40 -17.92 15.98
CA LYS A 89 8.80 -18.94 16.85
C LYS A 89 7.99 -19.93 16.03
#